data_AF-A0A967GZH8-F1
#
_entry.id   AF-A0A967GZH8-F1
#
_cell.length_a   1.000
_cell.length_b   1.000
_cell.length_c   1.000
_cell.angle_alpha   90.00
_cell.angle_beta   90.00
_cell.angle_gamma   90.00
#
_symmetry.space_group_name_H-M   'P 1'
#
loop_
_entity.id
_entity.type
_entity.pdbx_description
1 polymer ?
#
loop_
_entity_poly.entity_id
_entity_poly.type
_entity_poly.pdbx_seq_one_letter_code
_entity_poly.pdbx_strand_id
1 'polypeptide(L)'
;MPPPALIRRPALLALLVVMASPCHAGLVNLAGRGTATQTSEWNGGQFPAALAIDGDPATFSHTDGPTPNNAWSLRLDAEYGVARVEIAMRADCCGGRLTGATLRLFDGEGDSVFDRPITDPGPGRVVVFEIPGGIATHSLRIGFENGATNPSGNTAYVHLAEVRVLAEIDLLPVVTTFRATTSEIGAGQSSQLSWDIEGATSVELVGVGPVEPSGTIPVSPPSSGVYTIVASNRHGSRSRSLAIIVDGRLLPPRLTEFMADNAGTIVRSDGSTPDWIELWNP
;
A
#
# COMPACT_ATOMS: atom_id res chain seq x y z
N MET A 1 -55.60 -14.08 -48.43
CA MET A 1 -54.75 -14.22 -47.23
C MET A 1 -53.84 -13.02 -47.17
N PRO A 2 -53.87 -12.21 -46.09
CA PRO A 2 -52.95 -11.08 -45.94
C PRO A 2 -51.53 -11.61 -45.63
N PRO A 3 -50.47 -10.87 -45.98
CA PRO A 3 -49.10 -11.24 -45.62
C PRO A 3 -48.87 -11.09 -44.10
N PRO A 4 -47.91 -11.84 -43.51
CA PRO A 4 -47.67 -11.79 -42.07
C PRO A 4 -47.03 -10.47 -41.65
N ALA A 5 -47.48 -9.95 -40.51
CA ALA A 5 -46.98 -8.73 -39.89
C ALA A 5 -45.52 -8.89 -39.43
N LEU A 6 -44.64 -8.01 -39.90
CA LEU A 6 -43.26 -7.89 -39.42
C LEU A 6 -43.25 -7.34 -37.99
N ILE A 7 -42.98 -8.20 -37.01
CA ILE A 7 -42.66 -7.81 -35.64
C ILE A 7 -41.27 -7.14 -35.66
N ARG A 8 -41.23 -5.80 -35.59
CA ARG A 8 -39.98 -5.08 -35.33
C ARG A 8 -39.60 -5.29 -33.87
N ARG A 9 -38.58 -6.12 -33.62
CA ARG A 9 -37.91 -6.18 -32.32
C ARG A 9 -37.20 -4.85 -32.07
N PRO A 10 -37.33 -4.23 -30.88
CA PRO A 10 -36.54 -3.04 -30.57
C PRO A 10 -35.07 -3.45 -30.50
N ALA A 11 -34.22 -2.75 -31.25
CA ALA A 11 -32.77 -2.87 -31.11
C ALA A 11 -32.39 -2.33 -29.73
N LEU A 12 -31.92 -3.21 -28.86
CA LEU A 12 -31.34 -2.82 -27.58
C LEU A 12 -30.04 -2.07 -27.89
N LEU A 13 -30.06 -0.75 -27.75
CA LEU A 13 -28.88 0.08 -27.86
C LEU A 13 -28.01 -0.21 -26.63
N ALA A 14 -27.05 -1.12 -26.78
CA ALA A 14 -26.04 -1.36 -25.77
C ALA A 14 -25.21 -0.07 -25.65
N LEU A 15 -25.41 0.67 -24.56
CA LEU A 15 -24.53 1.75 -24.15
C LEU A 15 -23.16 1.11 -23.88
N LEU A 16 -22.28 1.18 -24.88
CA LEU A 16 -20.87 0.86 -24.72
C LEU A 16 -20.29 1.93 -23.79
N VAL A 17 -20.33 1.67 -22.48
CA VAL A 17 -19.49 2.38 -21.53
C VAL A 17 -18.07 1.96 -21.88
N VAL A 18 -17.41 2.78 -22.71
CA VAL A 18 -15.95 2.77 -22.80
C VAL A 18 -15.49 3.24 -21.42
N MET A 19 -15.30 2.28 -20.51
CA MET A 19 -14.52 2.52 -19.32
C MET A 19 -13.14 2.90 -19.83
N ALA A 20 -12.83 4.20 -19.80
CA ALA A 20 -11.46 4.64 -19.89
C ALA A 20 -10.71 3.87 -18.80
N SER A 21 -9.84 2.95 -19.21
CA SER A 21 -8.95 2.28 -18.29
C SER A 21 -8.17 3.37 -17.55
N PRO A 22 -8.20 3.43 -16.21
CA PRO A 22 -7.30 4.34 -15.52
C PRO A 22 -5.88 3.98 -15.93
N CYS A 23 -5.25 4.94 -16.59
CA CYS A 23 -3.85 4.94 -16.98
C CYS A 23 -3.00 4.74 -15.71
N HIS A 24 -2.30 3.59 -15.65
CA HIS A 24 -1.27 3.19 -14.68
C HIS A 24 -1.63 3.15 -13.18
N ALA A 25 -2.09 1.99 -12.70
CA ALA A 25 -1.73 1.52 -11.36
C ALA A 25 -0.46 0.65 -11.50
N GLY A 26 0.70 1.29 -11.62
CA GLY A 26 1.97 0.59 -11.75
C GLY A 26 2.34 -0.02 -10.39
N LEU A 27 2.29 -1.35 -10.28
CA LEU A 27 2.83 -2.03 -9.10
C LEU A 27 4.31 -1.72 -8.97
N VAL A 28 4.73 -1.30 -7.78
CA VAL A 28 6.13 -1.00 -7.46
C VAL A 28 6.72 -2.20 -6.72
N ASN A 29 7.86 -2.71 -7.19
CA ASN A 29 8.60 -3.74 -6.47
C ASN A 29 9.35 -3.14 -5.28
N LEU A 30 9.00 -3.59 -4.08
CA LEU A 30 9.55 -3.13 -2.80
C LEU A 30 10.67 -4.01 -2.28
N ALA A 31 10.99 -5.12 -2.96
CA ALA A 31 12.00 -6.05 -2.49
C ALA A 31 13.35 -5.37 -2.17
N GLY A 32 13.77 -4.41 -3.02
CA GLY A 32 14.98 -3.62 -2.84
C GLY A 32 14.89 -2.52 -1.77
N ARG A 33 13.73 -2.28 -1.15
CA ARG A 33 13.54 -1.37 -0.01
C ARG A 33 13.67 -2.08 1.34
N GLY A 34 14.02 -3.36 1.33
CA GLY A 34 14.17 -4.17 2.54
C GLY A 34 15.56 -4.76 2.70
N THR A 35 15.72 -5.51 3.79
CA THR A 35 16.90 -6.34 4.04
C THR A 35 16.50 -7.81 4.07
N ALA A 36 17.10 -8.59 3.18
CA ALA A 36 16.91 -10.04 3.10
C ALA A 36 17.85 -10.77 4.06
N THR A 37 17.35 -11.81 4.70
CA THR A 37 18.09 -12.71 5.61
C THR A 37 17.63 -14.16 5.39
N GLN A 38 18.42 -15.13 5.85
CA GLN A 38 18.04 -16.53 5.80
C GLN A 38 18.48 -17.27 7.06
N THR A 39 17.74 -18.30 7.46
CA THR A 39 17.96 -19.04 8.73
C THR A 39 19.36 -19.66 8.81
N SER A 40 19.87 -20.12 7.67
CA SER A 40 21.18 -20.75 7.53
C SER A 40 21.79 -20.45 6.17
N GLU A 41 23.10 -20.63 6.07
CA GLU A 41 23.88 -20.29 4.88
C GLU A 41 24.40 -21.55 4.18
N TRP A 42 24.16 -21.68 2.88
CA TRP A 42 24.81 -22.73 2.10
C TRP A 42 26.31 -22.44 1.94
N ASN A 43 27.14 -23.45 2.23
CA ASN A 43 28.59 -23.44 2.01
C ASN A 43 29.30 -22.18 2.54
N GLY A 44 28.98 -21.77 3.77
CA GLY A 44 29.62 -20.62 4.40
C GLY A 44 29.22 -19.26 3.81
N GLY A 45 28.02 -19.17 3.21
CA GLY A 45 27.48 -17.90 2.68
C GLY A 45 27.74 -17.68 1.21
N GLN A 46 27.97 -18.75 0.44
CA GLN A 46 28.20 -18.66 -1.00
C GLN A 46 26.99 -18.08 -1.75
N PHE A 47 25.78 -18.32 -1.26
CA PHE A 47 24.52 -17.89 -1.86
C PHE A 47 23.67 -17.13 -0.83
N PRO A 48 24.08 -15.89 -0.49
CA PRO A 48 23.45 -15.13 0.58
C PRO A 48 22.02 -14.72 0.23
N ALA A 49 21.23 -14.44 1.27
CA ALA A 49 19.81 -14.07 1.13
C ALA A 49 19.55 -12.92 0.16
N ALA A 50 20.45 -11.94 0.08
CA ALA A 50 20.31 -10.75 -0.76
C ALA A 50 20.25 -11.04 -2.27
N LEU A 51 20.79 -12.19 -2.72
CA LEU A 51 20.70 -12.58 -4.13
C LEU A 51 19.26 -12.85 -4.59
N ALA A 52 18.33 -13.10 -3.67
CA ALA A 52 16.93 -13.27 -4.04
C ALA A 52 16.17 -11.94 -4.23
N ILE A 53 16.81 -10.79 -4.12
CA ILE A 53 16.20 -9.46 -4.30
C ILE A 53 17.11 -8.51 -5.09
N ASP A 54 18.09 -9.05 -5.81
CA ASP A 54 19.07 -8.26 -6.55
C ASP A 54 18.59 -7.85 -7.95
N GLY A 55 17.44 -8.38 -8.39
CA GLY A 55 16.85 -8.11 -9.69
C GLY A 55 17.42 -8.96 -10.83
N ASP A 56 18.34 -9.88 -10.55
CA ASP A 56 18.93 -10.79 -11.54
C ASP A 56 18.41 -12.23 -11.35
N PRO A 57 17.47 -12.71 -12.20
CA PRO A 57 16.92 -14.06 -12.07
C PRO A 57 17.94 -15.18 -12.40
N ALA A 58 19.17 -14.83 -12.80
CA ALA A 58 20.26 -15.79 -12.99
C ALA A 58 21.03 -16.10 -11.69
N THR A 59 20.92 -15.26 -10.66
CA THR A 59 21.48 -15.52 -9.33
C THR A 59 20.45 -16.24 -8.45
N PHE A 60 20.85 -16.66 -7.25
CA PHE A 60 19.93 -17.24 -6.27
C PHE A 60 20.49 -17.21 -4.84
N SER A 61 19.59 -17.13 -3.86
CA SER A 61 19.89 -17.46 -2.46
C SER A 61 19.73 -18.96 -2.19
N HIS A 62 20.41 -19.49 -1.18
CA HIS A 62 20.32 -20.90 -0.80
C HIS A 62 20.66 -21.12 0.67
N THR A 63 19.75 -21.76 1.41
CA THR A 63 20.01 -22.21 2.79
C THR A 63 20.80 -23.51 2.80
N ASP A 64 21.32 -23.93 3.95
CA ASP A 64 21.74 -25.32 4.09
C ASP A 64 20.54 -26.30 4.02
N GLY A 65 20.82 -27.60 4.14
CA GLY A 65 19.80 -28.64 4.13
C GLY A 65 19.43 -29.17 5.52
N PRO A 66 20.41 -29.38 6.43
CA PRO A 66 20.15 -29.98 7.73
C PRO A 66 19.41 -29.09 8.73
N THR A 67 19.45 -27.76 8.57
CA THR A 67 18.80 -26.87 9.54
C THR A 67 17.27 -26.96 9.38
N PRO A 68 16.54 -27.36 10.43
CA PRO A 68 15.08 -27.52 10.35
C PRO A 68 14.39 -26.15 10.24
N ASN A 69 13.20 -26.13 9.65
CA ASN A 69 12.40 -24.89 9.48
C ASN A 69 13.16 -23.75 8.80
N ASN A 70 14.10 -24.11 7.93
CA ASN A 70 14.85 -23.16 7.13
C ASN A 70 13.90 -22.23 6.37
N ALA A 71 14.29 -20.97 6.33
CA ALA A 71 13.53 -19.90 5.72
C ALA A 71 14.43 -18.82 5.17
N TRP A 72 13.88 -18.13 4.18
CA TRP A 72 14.32 -16.83 3.73
C TRP A 72 13.31 -15.79 4.21
N SER A 73 13.78 -14.63 4.65
CA SER A 73 12.95 -13.56 5.20
C SER A 73 13.35 -12.21 4.62
N LEU A 74 12.37 -11.35 4.40
CA LEU A 74 12.57 -9.95 4.01
C LEU A 74 11.89 -9.04 5.02
N ARG A 75 12.63 -8.06 5.53
CA ARG A 75 12.06 -6.97 6.33
C ARG A 75 12.14 -5.68 5.53
N LEU A 76 11.00 -5.04 5.29
CA LEU A 76 10.88 -3.78 4.56
C LEU A 76 11.27 -2.60 5.46
N ASP A 77 11.52 -1.42 4.86
CA ASP A 77 11.85 -0.17 5.57
C ASP A 77 10.65 0.51 6.23
N ALA A 78 9.43 0.12 5.86
CA ALA A 78 8.17 0.57 6.42
C ALA A 78 7.09 -0.50 6.18
N GLU A 79 5.89 -0.25 6.69
CA GLU A 79 4.72 -1.08 6.41
C GLU A 79 4.04 -0.63 5.11
N TYR A 80 3.72 -1.59 4.25
CA TYR A 80 3.12 -1.34 2.94
C TYR A 80 1.87 -2.18 2.71
N GLY A 81 0.90 -1.59 2.00
CA GLY A 81 -0.19 -2.35 1.39
C GLY A 81 0.35 -3.21 0.23
N VAL A 82 0.71 -4.46 0.51
CA VAL A 82 1.22 -5.40 -0.49
C VAL A 82 0.04 -5.95 -1.28
N ALA A 83 0.12 -5.87 -2.61
CA ALA A 83 -0.90 -6.38 -3.51
C ALA A 83 -0.55 -7.75 -4.09
N ARG A 84 0.75 -8.01 -4.31
CA ARG A 84 1.21 -9.26 -4.91
C ARG A 84 2.60 -9.65 -4.44
N VAL A 85 2.83 -10.94 -4.23
CA VAL A 85 4.18 -11.50 -4.03
C VAL A 85 4.46 -12.49 -5.16
N GLU A 86 5.61 -12.31 -5.81
CA GLU A 86 6.09 -13.20 -6.86
C GLU A 86 7.38 -13.87 -6.38
N ILE A 87 7.45 -15.20 -6.50
CA ILE A 87 8.64 -15.97 -6.11
C ILE A 87 9.12 -16.75 -7.33
N ALA A 88 10.29 -16.40 -7.83
CA ALA A 88 10.94 -17.06 -8.96
C ALA A 88 11.83 -18.21 -8.49
N MET A 89 11.64 -19.37 -9.11
CA MET A 89 12.49 -20.54 -8.90
C MET A 89 13.74 -20.44 -9.76
N ARG A 90 14.82 -21.05 -9.27
CA ARG A 90 16.04 -21.28 -10.06
C ARG A 90 15.74 -21.95 -11.40
N ALA A 91 16.41 -21.51 -12.46
CA ALA A 91 16.21 -22.03 -13.81
C ALA A 91 17.00 -23.30 -14.13
N ASP A 92 18.10 -23.54 -13.41
CA ASP A 92 19.10 -24.56 -13.75
C ASP A 92 18.79 -25.97 -13.19
N CYS A 93 18.16 -26.08 -12.02
CA CYS A 93 17.85 -27.36 -11.39
C CYS A 93 16.80 -27.28 -10.28
N CYS A 94 16.64 -28.41 -9.58
CA CYS A 94 16.24 -28.44 -8.17
C CYS A 94 14.78 -28.07 -7.88
N GLY A 95 13.93 -28.19 -8.89
CA GLY A 95 12.49 -28.00 -8.76
C GLY A 95 11.85 -28.94 -7.76
N GLY A 96 10.76 -28.48 -7.15
CA GLY A 96 10.00 -29.20 -6.14
C GLY A 96 10.51 -29.01 -4.71
N ARG A 97 11.63 -28.30 -4.50
CA ARG A 97 12.18 -28.07 -3.16
C ARG A 97 11.41 -27.01 -2.37
N LEU A 98 10.62 -26.12 -2.97
CA LEU A 98 9.71 -25.28 -2.17
C LEU A 98 8.37 -25.95 -1.87
N THR A 99 8.10 -27.14 -2.41
CA THR A 99 6.88 -27.88 -2.07
C THR A 99 6.87 -28.19 -0.57
N GLY A 100 5.85 -27.70 0.13
CA GLY A 100 5.72 -27.85 1.59
C GLY A 100 6.26 -26.66 2.40
N ALA A 101 6.84 -25.65 1.75
CA ALA A 101 7.12 -24.36 2.38
C ALA A 101 5.86 -23.48 2.40
N THR A 102 5.87 -22.45 3.25
CA THR A 102 4.80 -21.47 3.40
C THR A 102 5.35 -20.07 3.12
N LEU A 103 4.59 -19.28 2.35
CA LEU A 103 4.72 -17.83 2.33
C LEU A 103 3.89 -17.27 3.49
N ARG A 104 4.50 -16.46 4.35
CA ARG A 104 3.83 -15.76 5.44
C ARG A 104 4.19 -14.28 5.41
N LEU A 105 3.20 -13.40 5.57
CA LEU A 105 3.36 -11.95 5.71
C LEU A 105 3.04 -11.54 7.15
N PHE A 106 3.75 -10.54 7.65
CA PHE A 106 3.59 -9.99 8.99
C PHE A 106 3.46 -8.47 8.95
N ASP A 107 2.62 -7.91 9.82
CA ASP A 107 2.50 -6.48 10.07
C ASP A 107 3.68 -5.94 10.92
N GLY A 108 3.62 -4.65 11.28
CA GLY A 108 4.60 -3.97 12.12
C GLY A 108 4.67 -4.50 13.56
N GLU A 109 3.57 -5.04 14.07
CA GLU A 109 3.47 -5.69 15.37
C GLU A 109 4.08 -7.11 15.39
N GLY A 110 4.27 -7.70 14.21
CA GLY A 110 4.81 -9.06 14.04
C GLY A 110 3.73 -10.14 14.02
N ASP A 111 2.46 -9.75 13.91
CA ASP A 111 1.35 -10.67 13.76
C ASP A 111 1.26 -11.18 12.31
N SER A 112 0.90 -12.45 12.16
CA SER A 112 0.74 -13.06 10.84
C SER A 112 -0.57 -12.60 10.20
N VAL A 113 -0.48 -11.78 9.17
CA VAL A 113 -1.64 -11.19 8.47
C VAL A 113 -2.03 -11.93 7.19
N PHE A 114 -1.13 -12.77 6.66
CA PHE A 114 -1.40 -13.63 5.51
C PHE A 114 -0.48 -14.84 5.53
N ASP A 115 -1.00 -16.02 5.23
CA ASP A 115 -0.17 -17.19 4.95
C ASP A 115 -0.78 -18.07 3.85
N ARG A 116 0.09 -18.65 3.02
CA ARG A 116 -0.29 -19.64 2.02
C ARG A 116 0.81 -20.69 1.81
N PRO A 117 0.45 -21.98 1.69
CA PRO A 117 1.41 -23.00 1.27
C PRO A 117 1.87 -22.74 -0.17
N ILE A 118 3.13 -23.08 -0.45
CA ILE A 118 3.74 -22.94 -1.76
C ILE A 118 3.62 -24.27 -2.52
N THR A 119 3.02 -24.20 -3.70
CA THR A 119 3.14 -25.22 -4.73
C THR A 119 4.30 -24.82 -5.64
N ASP A 120 5.40 -25.57 -5.57
CA ASP A 120 6.58 -25.28 -6.39
C ASP A 120 6.23 -25.41 -7.89
N PRO A 121 6.39 -24.34 -8.69
CA PRO A 121 5.98 -24.33 -10.08
C PRO A 121 7.00 -25.02 -11.01
N GLY A 122 8.11 -25.52 -10.46
CA GLY A 122 9.23 -26.11 -11.18
C GLY A 122 10.30 -25.09 -11.61
N PRO A 123 11.41 -25.58 -12.19
CA PRO A 123 12.56 -24.75 -12.52
C PRO A 123 12.23 -23.61 -13.50
N GLY A 124 12.74 -22.41 -13.22
CA GLY A 124 12.61 -21.21 -14.06
C GLY A 124 11.19 -20.64 -14.12
N ARG A 125 10.27 -21.13 -13.28
CA ARG A 125 8.90 -20.64 -13.19
C ARG A 125 8.73 -19.74 -11.97
N VAL A 126 7.64 -18.98 -11.99
CA VAL A 126 7.26 -18.04 -10.93
C VAL A 126 5.96 -18.52 -10.31
N VAL A 127 5.90 -18.58 -8.98
CA VAL A 127 4.64 -18.70 -8.24
C VAL A 127 4.19 -17.30 -7.82
N VAL A 128 2.89 -17.05 -7.99
CA VAL A 128 2.29 -15.72 -7.79
C VAL A 128 1.23 -15.83 -6.70
N PHE A 129 1.32 -14.95 -5.71
CA PHE A 129 0.34 -14.81 -4.63
C PHE A 129 -0.32 -13.44 -4.75
N GLU A 130 -1.60 -13.42 -5.11
CA GLU A 130 -2.44 -12.23 -5.00
C GLU A 130 -2.84 -12.02 -3.54
N ILE A 131 -2.52 -10.85 -3.01
CA ILE A 131 -2.77 -10.50 -1.61
C ILE A 131 -4.09 -9.72 -1.53
N PRO A 132 -5.04 -10.14 -0.68
CA PRO A 132 -6.27 -9.38 -0.46
C PRO A 132 -5.98 -7.95 -0.01
N GLY A 133 -6.75 -6.99 -0.53
CA GLY A 133 -6.64 -5.59 -0.13
C GLY A 133 -6.88 -5.39 1.37
N GLY A 134 -6.22 -4.38 1.95
CA GLY A 134 -6.29 -4.08 3.38
C GLY A 134 -5.27 -4.83 4.25
N ILE A 135 -4.39 -5.64 3.64
CA ILE A 135 -3.28 -6.28 4.33
C ILE A 135 -2.07 -5.36 4.24
N ALA A 136 -1.66 -4.85 5.40
CA ALA A 136 -0.45 -4.07 5.56
C ALA A 136 0.68 -5.00 6.05
N THR A 137 1.86 -4.87 5.46
CA THR A 137 2.97 -5.82 5.65
C THR A 137 4.27 -5.08 5.84
N HIS A 138 4.98 -5.42 6.90
CA HIS A 138 6.32 -4.92 7.22
C HIS A 138 7.39 -5.99 6.95
N SER A 139 7.05 -7.28 7.08
CA SER A 139 8.00 -8.35 6.77
C SER A 139 7.33 -9.59 6.19
N LEU A 140 8.10 -10.42 5.50
CA LEU A 140 7.64 -11.71 4.99
C LEU A 140 8.66 -12.82 5.22
N ARG A 141 8.17 -14.05 5.22
CA ARG A 141 8.93 -15.28 5.39
C ARG A 141 8.51 -16.30 4.33
N ILE A 142 9.49 -16.92 3.68
CA ILE A 142 9.32 -18.05 2.78
C ILE A 142 10.13 -19.21 3.34
N GLY A 143 9.47 -20.25 3.85
CA GLY A 143 10.19 -21.38 4.42
C GLY A 143 9.32 -22.46 5.04
N PHE A 144 9.97 -23.49 5.57
CA PHE A 144 9.31 -24.63 6.19
C PHE A 144 8.85 -24.34 7.61
N GLU A 145 7.74 -24.94 8.02
CA GLU A 145 7.17 -24.79 9.36
C GLU A 145 6.93 -26.17 9.98
N ASN A 146 6.95 -26.26 11.31
CA ASN A 146 6.59 -27.47 12.06
C ASN A 146 7.40 -28.74 11.70
N GLY A 147 8.66 -28.57 11.31
CA GLY A 147 9.55 -29.67 10.94
C GLY A 147 9.31 -30.24 9.54
N ALA A 148 8.54 -29.54 8.69
CA ALA A 148 8.36 -29.93 7.30
C ALA A 148 9.69 -29.95 6.53
N THR A 149 9.78 -30.85 5.54
CA THR A 149 10.99 -31.07 4.73
C THR A 149 10.64 -31.10 3.24
N ASN A 150 11.66 -30.98 2.39
CA ASN A 150 11.52 -31.15 0.95
C ASN A 150 10.98 -32.57 0.62
N PRO A 151 10.19 -32.77 -0.45
CA PRO A 151 9.53 -34.05 -0.75
C PRO A 151 10.42 -35.28 -0.92
N SER A 152 11.70 -35.11 -1.27
CA SER A 152 12.63 -36.21 -1.59
C SER A 152 13.70 -36.46 -0.52
N GLY A 153 13.54 -35.92 0.69
CA GLY A 153 14.51 -36.14 1.76
C GLY A 153 14.13 -35.52 3.11
N ASN A 154 15.03 -35.68 4.08
CA ASN A 154 14.91 -35.09 5.42
C ASN A 154 15.67 -33.74 5.51
N THR A 155 15.55 -32.92 4.48
CA THR A 155 16.21 -31.61 4.37
C THR A 155 15.18 -30.51 4.22
N ALA A 156 15.54 -29.28 4.59
CA ALA A 156 14.69 -28.10 4.44
C ALA A 156 15.39 -27.05 3.56
N TYR A 157 15.77 -27.41 2.34
CA TYR A 157 16.39 -26.44 1.42
C TYR A 157 15.37 -25.37 1.00
N VAL A 158 15.69 -24.11 1.26
CA VAL A 158 15.04 -22.95 0.64
C VAL A 158 16.03 -22.34 -0.34
N HIS A 159 15.63 -22.24 -1.61
CA HIS A 159 16.42 -21.56 -2.62
C HIS A 159 15.51 -20.73 -3.51
N LEU A 160 15.86 -19.47 -3.72
CA LEU A 160 15.03 -18.49 -4.39
C LEU A 160 15.90 -17.79 -5.42
N ALA A 161 15.45 -17.73 -6.68
CA ALA A 161 16.16 -16.96 -7.69
C ALA A 161 15.86 -15.47 -7.51
N GLU A 162 14.59 -15.12 -7.35
CA GLU A 162 14.16 -13.73 -7.17
C GLU A 162 12.83 -13.70 -6.43
N VAL A 163 12.63 -12.71 -5.56
CA VAL A 163 11.40 -12.43 -4.84
C VAL A 163 11.01 -10.99 -5.13
N ARG A 164 9.80 -10.79 -5.64
CA ARG A 164 9.22 -9.46 -5.82
C ARG A 164 8.07 -9.26 -4.86
N VAL A 165 8.10 -8.14 -4.16
CA VAL A 165 7.03 -7.71 -3.27
C VAL A 165 6.40 -6.50 -3.92
N LEU A 166 5.28 -6.71 -4.58
CA LEU A 166 4.63 -5.70 -5.40
C LEU A 166 3.57 -5.01 -4.57
N ALA A 167 3.78 -3.73 -4.33
CA ALA A 167 2.84 -2.88 -3.64
C ALA A 167 2.27 -1.83 -4.57
N GLU A 168 1.07 -1.42 -4.20
CA GLU A 168 0.36 -0.31 -4.77
C GLU A 168 0.81 0.98 -4.06
N ILE A 169 2.09 1.34 -4.20
CA ILE A 169 2.63 2.60 -3.70
C ILE A 169 2.05 3.77 -4.52
N ASP A 170 1.76 4.89 -3.86
CA ASP A 170 1.17 6.10 -4.45
C ASP A 170 -0.21 5.92 -5.08
N LEU A 171 -0.93 4.84 -4.73
CA LEU A 171 -2.32 4.65 -5.17
C LEU A 171 -3.35 5.30 -4.24
N LEU A 172 -2.94 6.01 -3.19
CA LEU A 172 -3.88 6.82 -2.42
C LEU A 172 -4.26 8.06 -3.23
N PRO A 173 -5.51 8.57 -3.13
CA PRO A 173 -5.90 9.74 -3.89
C PRO A 173 -5.01 10.95 -3.59
N VAL A 174 -4.56 11.67 -4.61
CA VAL A 174 -3.70 12.84 -4.45
C VAL A 174 -4.55 14.09 -4.64
N VAL A 175 -4.70 14.88 -3.57
CA VAL A 175 -5.35 16.21 -3.65
C VAL A 175 -4.36 17.20 -4.25
N THR A 176 -4.27 17.24 -5.58
CA THR A 176 -3.34 18.11 -6.33
C THR A 176 -3.62 19.57 -6.03
N THR A 177 -4.91 19.96 -5.99
CA THR A 177 -5.35 21.29 -5.60
C THR A 177 -6.59 21.26 -4.71
N PHE A 178 -6.63 22.16 -3.72
CA PHE A 178 -7.85 22.56 -3.01
C PHE A 178 -7.67 23.99 -2.52
N ARG A 179 -8.38 24.93 -3.15
CA ARG A 179 -8.14 26.38 -3.01
C ARG A 179 -9.46 27.16 -3.09
N ALA A 180 -9.44 28.39 -2.60
CA ALA A 180 -10.51 29.35 -2.77
C ALA A 180 -10.02 30.55 -3.59
N THR A 181 -10.92 31.23 -4.30
CA THR A 181 -10.61 32.51 -4.96
C THR A 181 -10.22 33.58 -3.94
N THR A 182 -10.85 33.59 -2.77
CA THR A 182 -10.44 34.34 -1.58
C THR A 182 -10.75 33.56 -0.31
N SER A 183 -9.88 33.62 0.70
CA SER A 183 -10.09 33.03 2.02
C SER A 183 -10.63 34.03 3.04
N GLU A 184 -10.81 35.29 2.67
CA GLU A 184 -11.37 36.34 3.52
C GLU A 184 -12.53 37.02 2.79
N ILE A 185 -13.71 37.05 3.42
CA ILE A 185 -14.93 37.63 2.86
C ILE A 185 -15.74 38.37 3.93
N GLY A 186 -16.59 39.31 3.49
CA GLY A 186 -17.65 39.84 4.35
C GLY A 186 -18.85 38.89 4.44
N ALA A 187 -19.64 38.99 5.51
CA ALA A 187 -20.88 38.22 5.63
C ALA A 187 -21.81 38.44 4.41
N GLY A 188 -22.28 37.34 3.84
CA GLY A 188 -23.14 37.34 2.65
C GLY A 188 -22.42 37.53 1.31
N GLN A 189 -21.09 37.75 1.31
CA GLN A 189 -20.28 37.64 0.09
C GLN A 189 -20.03 36.17 -0.25
N SER A 190 -19.56 35.91 -1.48
CA SER A 190 -19.23 34.57 -1.95
C SER A 190 -17.73 34.43 -2.23
N SER A 191 -17.24 33.20 -2.04
CA SER A 191 -15.95 32.73 -2.54
C SER A 191 -16.18 31.50 -3.39
N GLN A 192 -15.26 31.18 -4.31
CA GLN A 192 -15.35 29.96 -5.11
C GLN A 192 -14.26 29.00 -4.66
N LEU A 193 -14.67 27.81 -4.20
CA LEU A 193 -13.76 26.69 -3.97
C LEU A 193 -13.46 26.02 -5.31
N SER A 194 -12.22 25.56 -5.48
CA SER A 194 -11.75 24.80 -6.63
C SER A 194 -10.84 23.68 -6.16
N TRP A 195 -10.97 22.51 -6.80
CA TRP A 195 -10.14 21.34 -6.50
C TRP A 195 -9.88 20.53 -7.75
N ASP A 196 -8.81 19.76 -7.66
CA ASP A 196 -8.41 18.76 -8.63
C ASP A 196 -7.75 17.62 -7.84
N ILE A 197 -8.17 16.40 -8.13
CA ILE A 197 -7.80 15.22 -7.35
C ILE A 197 -7.53 14.07 -8.31
N GLU A 198 -6.35 13.48 -8.17
CA GLU A 198 -5.95 12.30 -8.95
C GLU A 198 -6.19 11.02 -8.15
N GLY A 199 -6.56 9.94 -8.85
CA GLY A 199 -6.69 8.61 -8.25
C GLY A 199 -7.90 8.39 -7.34
N ALA A 200 -8.80 9.36 -7.17
CA ALA A 200 -10.03 9.18 -6.38
C ALA A 200 -11.13 8.45 -7.17
N THR A 201 -11.83 7.51 -6.53
CA THR A 201 -13.08 6.94 -7.03
C THR A 201 -14.32 7.56 -6.38
N SER A 202 -14.15 8.22 -5.24
CA SER A 202 -15.18 9.02 -4.59
C SER A 202 -14.55 10.25 -3.92
N VAL A 203 -15.24 11.38 -3.97
CA VAL A 203 -14.83 12.60 -3.29
C VAL A 203 -16.03 13.17 -2.54
N GLU A 204 -15.80 13.55 -1.29
CA GLU A 204 -16.77 14.24 -0.44
C GLU A 204 -16.23 15.59 -0.01
N LEU A 205 -17.03 16.64 -0.19
CA LEU A 205 -16.78 17.94 0.42
C LEU A 205 -17.63 18.03 1.69
N VAL A 206 -16.98 17.94 2.86
CA VAL A 206 -17.66 17.83 4.16
C VAL A 206 -18.63 18.99 4.37
N GLY A 207 -19.89 18.67 4.64
CA GLY A 207 -20.98 19.64 4.81
C GLY A 207 -21.69 20.07 3.52
N VAL A 208 -21.15 19.73 2.35
CA VAL A 208 -21.79 19.92 1.04
C VAL A 208 -22.29 18.59 0.48
N GLY A 209 -21.48 17.52 0.60
CA GLY A 209 -21.79 16.17 0.14
C GLY A 209 -20.84 15.68 -0.97
N PRO A 210 -21.22 14.61 -1.70
CA PRO A 210 -20.41 14.03 -2.78
C PRO A 210 -20.19 15.02 -3.92
N VAL A 211 -18.97 15.04 -4.46
CA VAL A 211 -18.57 15.87 -5.60
C VAL A 211 -17.70 15.07 -6.57
N GLU A 212 -17.56 15.57 -7.80
CA GLU A 212 -16.64 14.99 -8.78
C GLU A 212 -15.16 15.24 -8.41
N PRO A 213 -14.20 14.40 -8.88
CA PRO A 213 -12.78 14.52 -8.55
C PRO A 213 -12.13 15.87 -8.91
N SER A 214 -12.68 16.58 -9.89
CA SER A 214 -12.27 17.94 -10.23
C SER A 214 -13.50 18.81 -10.35
N GLY A 215 -13.45 20.02 -9.83
CA GLY A 215 -14.61 20.88 -9.84
C GLY A 215 -14.44 22.23 -9.14
N THR A 216 -15.50 23.01 -9.22
CA THR A 216 -15.61 24.29 -8.53
C THR A 216 -17.00 24.43 -7.91
N ILE A 217 -17.10 25.04 -6.73
CA ILE A 217 -18.38 25.36 -6.11
C ILE A 217 -18.35 26.75 -5.46
N PRO A 218 -19.35 27.61 -5.69
CA PRO A 218 -19.49 28.85 -4.93
C PRO A 218 -19.96 28.55 -3.50
N VAL A 219 -19.40 29.25 -2.53
CA VAL A 219 -19.77 29.18 -1.11
C VAL A 219 -20.00 30.58 -0.55
N SER A 220 -21.01 30.71 0.31
CA SER A 220 -21.35 31.95 1.02
C SER A 220 -21.59 31.65 2.50
N PRO A 221 -20.55 31.25 3.25
CA PRO A 221 -20.71 30.90 4.65
C PRO A 221 -21.15 32.13 5.48
N PRO A 222 -22.10 31.97 6.42
CA PRO A 222 -22.56 33.07 7.27
C PRO A 222 -21.57 33.43 8.41
N SER A 223 -20.58 32.59 8.64
CA SER A 223 -19.53 32.75 9.65
C SER A 223 -18.27 32.02 9.22
N SER A 224 -17.12 32.35 9.81
CA SER A 224 -15.86 31.67 9.53
C SER A 224 -15.98 30.16 9.73
N GLY A 225 -15.33 29.39 8.87
CA GLY A 225 -15.43 27.93 8.87
C GLY A 225 -14.31 27.26 8.09
N VAL A 226 -14.20 25.93 8.26
CA VAL A 226 -13.24 25.10 7.54
C VAL A 226 -13.99 24.17 6.60
N TYR A 227 -13.65 24.21 5.33
CA TYR A 227 -14.05 23.22 4.35
C TYR A 227 -13.01 22.11 4.31
N THR A 228 -13.44 20.85 4.31
CA THR A 228 -12.55 19.70 4.19
C THR A 228 -12.98 18.87 3.00
N ILE A 229 -12.06 18.61 2.09
CA ILE A 229 -12.27 17.67 0.99
C ILE A 229 -11.67 16.33 1.38
N VAL A 230 -12.44 15.25 1.19
CA VAL A 230 -12.04 13.88 1.48
C VAL A 230 -12.11 13.09 0.18
N ALA A 231 -10.95 12.68 -0.33
CA ALA A 231 -10.81 11.88 -1.51
C ALA A 231 -10.56 10.43 -1.11
N SER A 232 -11.28 9.49 -1.70
CA SER A 232 -11.17 8.07 -1.38
C SER A 232 -11.10 7.20 -2.63
N ASN A 233 -10.41 6.08 -2.50
CA ASN A 233 -10.51 4.96 -3.42
C ASN A 233 -10.41 3.63 -2.65
N ARG A 234 -10.35 2.51 -3.37
CA ARG A 234 -10.25 1.18 -2.74
C ARG A 234 -8.98 1.00 -1.89
N HIS A 235 -7.98 1.86 -2.04
CA HIS A 235 -6.70 1.79 -1.32
C HIS A 235 -6.69 2.66 -0.06
N GLY A 236 -7.66 3.57 0.09
CA GLY A 236 -7.83 4.41 1.27
C GLY A 236 -8.22 5.83 0.92
N SER A 237 -8.01 6.73 1.89
CA SER A 237 -8.47 8.12 1.80
C SER A 237 -7.36 9.13 2.10
N ARG A 238 -7.51 10.32 1.52
CA ARG A 238 -6.73 11.53 1.82
C ARG A 238 -7.67 12.70 2.01
N SER A 239 -7.30 13.62 2.89
CA SER A 239 -8.08 14.81 3.15
C SER A 239 -7.23 16.07 3.08
N ARG A 240 -7.87 17.19 2.77
CA ARG A 240 -7.26 18.52 2.83
C ARG A 240 -8.28 19.54 3.32
N SER A 241 -7.83 20.46 4.17
CA SER A 241 -8.69 21.49 4.76
C SER A 241 -8.32 22.88 4.25
N LEU A 242 -9.33 23.74 4.16
CA LEU A 242 -9.22 25.14 3.76
C LEU A 242 -10.16 25.99 4.61
N ALA A 243 -9.62 27.02 5.25
CA ALA A 243 -10.41 27.96 6.04
C ALA A 243 -10.92 29.13 5.17
N ILE A 244 -12.18 29.51 5.40
CA ILE A 244 -12.75 30.78 4.95
C ILE A 244 -13.06 31.61 6.20
N ILE A 245 -12.49 32.80 6.29
CA ILE A 245 -12.68 33.76 7.37
C ILE A 245 -13.74 34.78 6.94
N VAL A 246 -14.76 34.94 7.77
CA VAL A 246 -15.87 35.88 7.56
C VAL A 246 -15.74 37.03 8.55
N ASP A 247 -15.78 38.27 8.05
CA ASP A 247 -15.70 39.51 8.84
C ASP A 247 -14.47 39.57 9.78
N GLY A 248 -13.35 38.97 9.38
CA GLY A 248 -12.11 38.93 10.17
C GLY A 248 -12.21 38.10 11.46
N ARG A 249 -13.29 37.35 11.66
CA ARG A 249 -13.48 36.52 12.87
C ARG A 249 -12.64 35.25 12.76
N LEU A 250 -11.48 35.23 13.40
CA LEU A 250 -10.58 34.08 13.35
C LEU A 250 -11.23 32.85 14.00
N LEU A 251 -10.92 31.68 13.43
CA LEU A 251 -11.29 30.40 14.00
C LEU A 251 -10.40 30.07 15.20
N PRO A 252 -10.92 29.38 16.23
CA PRO A 252 -10.07 28.89 17.31
C PRO A 252 -8.98 27.96 16.73
N PRO A 253 -7.77 27.98 17.29
CA PRO A 253 -6.71 27.08 16.84
C PRO A 253 -7.15 25.62 17.00
N ARG A 254 -6.82 24.80 16.00
CA ARG A 254 -7.05 23.36 16.02
C ARG A 254 -5.73 22.66 15.72
N LEU A 255 -5.32 21.78 16.61
CA LEU A 255 -4.24 20.84 16.34
C LEU A 255 -4.84 19.64 15.61
N THR A 256 -4.54 19.50 14.32
CA THR A 256 -5.12 18.44 13.49
C THR A 256 -4.26 17.19 13.42
N GLU A 257 -2.95 17.35 13.62
CA GLU A 257 -1.96 16.26 13.65
C GLU A 257 -0.72 16.76 14.39
N PHE A 258 -0.07 15.88 15.16
CA PHE A 258 1.29 16.07 15.65
C PHE A 258 1.95 14.70 15.72
N MET A 259 3.20 14.63 15.30
CA MET A 259 4.05 13.45 15.43
C MET A 259 5.21 13.82 16.36
N ALA A 260 5.41 13.01 17.39
CA ALA A 260 6.57 13.11 18.26
C ALA A 260 7.58 12.03 17.85
N ASP A 261 8.80 12.42 17.50
CA ASP A 261 9.91 11.50 17.27
C ASP A 261 10.94 11.69 18.40
N ASN A 262 11.01 10.72 19.30
CA ASN A 262 11.90 10.73 20.47
C ASN A 262 13.29 10.17 20.12
N ALA A 263 13.92 10.70 19.08
CA ALA A 263 15.28 10.32 18.67
C ALA A 263 16.39 10.69 19.69
N GLY A 264 16.03 11.27 20.84
CA GLY A 264 16.92 11.52 21.98
C GLY A 264 16.19 12.17 23.16
N THR A 265 16.83 12.20 24.33
CA THR A 265 16.36 12.94 25.51
C THR A 265 17.19 14.20 25.72
N ILE A 266 16.55 15.34 25.92
CA ILE A 266 17.24 16.58 26.33
C ILE A 266 17.21 16.63 27.86
N VAL A 267 18.38 16.71 28.49
CA VAL A 267 18.47 16.84 29.95
C VAL A 267 18.23 18.31 30.33
N ARG A 268 17.26 18.56 31.21
CA ARG A 268 17.01 19.90 31.77
C ARG A 268 18.15 20.36 32.66
N SER A 269 18.15 21.65 33.01
CA SER A 269 19.09 22.22 33.99
C SER A 269 18.96 21.60 35.40
N ASP A 270 17.86 20.91 35.70
CA ASP A 270 17.62 20.18 36.95
C ASP A 270 18.01 18.69 36.88
N GLY A 271 18.53 18.22 35.74
CA GLY A 271 18.92 16.82 35.53
C GLY A 271 17.78 15.88 35.14
N SER A 272 16.54 16.36 34.99
CA SER A 272 15.41 15.55 34.52
C SER A 272 15.37 15.44 32.98
N THR A 273 14.88 14.33 32.46
CA THR A 273 14.55 14.17 31.02
C THR A 273 13.04 14.34 30.83
N PRO A 274 12.56 15.34 30.06
CA PRO A 274 11.16 15.42 29.68
C PRO A 274 10.78 14.41 28.61
N ASP A 275 9.60 13.83 28.75
CA ASP A 275 8.90 13.06 27.70
C ASP A 275 7.61 13.75 27.22
N TRP A 276 7.48 15.07 27.40
CA TRP A 276 6.24 15.78 27.08
C TRP A 276 6.43 16.97 26.14
N ILE A 277 5.47 17.13 25.24
CA ILE A 277 5.29 18.29 24.36
C ILE A 277 4.44 19.31 25.13
N GLU A 278 4.95 20.53 25.32
CA GLU A 278 4.18 21.65 25.85
C GLU A 278 3.50 22.42 24.71
N LEU A 279 2.19 22.60 24.80
CA LEU A 279 1.44 23.51 23.93
C LEU A 279 0.89 24.64 24.80
N TRP A 280 1.41 25.86 24.60
CA TRP A 280 0.97 27.05 25.32
C TRP A 280 0.32 28.05 24.36
N ASN A 281 -0.86 28.56 24.75
CA ASN A 281 -1.53 29.68 24.09
C ASN A 281 -1.64 30.82 25.12
N PRO A 282 -0.91 31.94 24.95
CA PRO A 282 -0.82 33.05 25.93
C PRO A 282 -2.14 33.74 26.25
#